data_AF-A0A6C1SSA4-F1
#
_entry.id   AF-A0A6C1SSA4-F1
#
_cell.length_a   1.000
_cell.length_b   1.000
_cell.length_c   1.000
_cell.angle_alpha   90.00
_cell.angle_beta   90.00
_cell.angle_gamma   90.00
#
_symmetry.space_group_name_H-M   'P 1'
#
loop_
_entity.id
_entity.type
_entity.pdbx_description
1 polymer ?
#
loop_
_entity_poly.entity_id
_entity_poly.type
_entity_poly.pdbx_seq_one_letter_code
_entity_poly.pdbx_strand_id
1 'polypeptide(L)' 'MSLDDRIETLKAKHRALEAAIEQEDNRPWPDELEIHRLKKQKLLIKDEIASLAAQAASAATA' A
#
# COMPACT_ATOMS: atom_id res chain seq x y z
N MET A 1 -14.53 14.32 3.31
CA MET A 1 -13.31 13.57 2.92
C MET A 1 -13.71 12.68 1.76
N SER A 2 -13.12 12.88 0.58
CA SER A 2 -13.47 12.12 -0.61
C SER A 2 -12.84 10.73 -0.56
N LEU A 3 -13.35 9.80 -1.38
CA LEU A 3 -12.69 8.51 -1.61
C LEU A 3 -11.28 8.71 -2.20
N ASP A 4 -11.09 9.78 -2.98
CA ASP A 4 -9.80 10.19 -3.53
C ASP A 4 -8.75 10.49 -2.45
N ASP A 5 -9.09 11.27 -1.40
CA ASP A 5 -8.18 11.54 -0.28
C ASP A 5 -7.69 10.25 0.39
N ARG A 6 -8.59 9.27 0.49
CA ARG A 6 -8.31 7.98 1.13
C ARG A 6 -7.39 7.12 0.27
N ILE A 7 -7.61 7.11 -1.05
CA ILE A 7 -6.73 6.48 -2.03
C ILE A 7 -5.34 7.13 -1.99
N GLU A 8 -5.27 8.46 -1.93
CA GLU A 8 -4.00 9.20 -1.90
C GLU A 8 -3.20 8.90 -0.63
N THR A 9 -3.89 8.85 0.52
CA THR A 9 -3.29 8.44 1.81
C THR A 9 -2.77 7.00 1.75
N LEU A 10 -3.54 6.07 1.17
CA LEU A 10 -3.11 4.68 1.01
C LEU A 10 -1.92 4.56 0.06
N LYS A 11 -1.88 5.33 -1.03
CA LYS A 11 -0.72 5.40 -1.93
C LYS A 11 0.52 5.92 -1.19
N ALA A 12 0.38 6.91 -0.31
CA ALA A 12 1.48 7.39 0.51
C ALA A 12 1.99 6.28 1.47
N LYS A 13 1.08 5.56 2.14
CA LYS A 13 1.42 4.41 2.99
C LYS A 13 2.10 3.29 2.20
N HIS A 14 1.63 2.97 0.99
CA HIS A 14 2.24 1.99 0.12
C HIS A 14 3.69 2.36 -0.22
N ARG A 15 3.97 3.63 -0.55
CA ARG A 15 5.34 4.11 -0.80
C ARG A 15 6.22 4.02 0.44
N ALA A 16 5.68 4.31 1.63
CA ALA A 16 6.43 4.15 2.88
C ALA A 16 6.80 2.68 3.15
N LEU A 17 5.89 1.74 2.89
CA LEU A 17 6.17 0.30 3.02
C LEU A 17 7.23 -0.17 2.02
N GLU A 18 7.19 0.30 0.77
CA GLU A 18 8.24 0.01 -0.23
C GLU A 18 9.61 0.48 0.26
N ALA A 19 9.70 1.73 0.75
CA ALA A 19 10.95 2.28 1.26
C ALA A 19 11.46 1.50 2.48
N ALA A 20 10.57 1.04 3.37
CA ALA A 20 10.94 0.20 4.50
C ALA A 20 11.47 -1.17 4.05
N ILE A 21 10.86 -1.78 3.01
CA ILE A 21 11.34 -3.04 2.41
C ILE A 21 12.73 -2.83 1.82
N GLU A 22 12.93 -1.79 1.01
CA GLU A 22 14.22 -1.50 0.39
C GLU A 22 15.32 -1.20 1.42
N GLN A 23 14.98 -0.53 2.53
CA GLN A 23 15.90 -0.30 3.63
C GLN A 23 16.29 -1.61 4.31
N GLU A 24 15.34 -2.49 4.60
CA GLU A 24 15.60 -3.78 5.24
C GLU A 24 16.35 -4.74 4.31
N ASP A 25 16.06 -4.72 3.01
CA ASP A 25 16.75 -5.53 1.98
C ASP A 25 18.21 -5.09 1.77
N ASN A 26 18.48 -3.79 1.89
CA ASN A 26 19.84 -3.24 1.83
C ASN A 26 20.66 -3.46 3.11
N ARG A 27 20.06 -3.99 4.18
CA ARG A 27 20.81 -4.26 5.41
C ARG A 27 21.68 -5.50 5.22
N PRO A 28 22.89 -5.53 5.81
CA PRO A 28 23.77 -6.70 5.75
C PRO A 28 23.20 -7.93 6.47
N TRP A 29 22.17 -7.76 7.31
CA TRP A 29 21.38 -8.84 7.92
C TRP A 29 19.89 -8.52 7.71
N PRO A 30 19.32 -8.89 6.56
CA PRO A 30 17.91 -8.65 6.30
C PRO A 30 17.05 -9.57 7.16
N ASP A 31 16.07 -9.00 7.88
CA ASP A 31 15.04 -9.81 8.54
C ASP A 31 14.01 -10.26 7.50
N GLU A 32 14.16 -11.49 7.01
CA GLU A 32 13.25 -12.08 6.02
C GLU A 32 11.79 -12.13 6.49
N LEU A 33 11.55 -12.30 7.79
CA LEU A 33 10.19 -12.30 8.37
C LEU A 33 9.57 -10.90 8.28
N GLU A 34 10.36 -9.87 8.57
CA GLU A 34 9.90 -8.48 8.47
C GLU A 34 9.68 -8.09 7.01
N ILE A 35 10.59 -8.44 6.09
CA ILE A 35 10.42 -8.23 4.65
C ILE A 35 9.15 -8.93 4.14
N HIS A 36 8.87 -10.16 4.57
CA HIS A 36 7.64 -10.88 4.22
C HIS A 36 6.39 -10.18 4.77
N ARG A 37 6.42 -9.69 6.01
CA ARG A 37 5.30 -8.92 6.58
C ARG A 37 5.06 -7.63 5.81
N LEU A 38 6.10 -6.88 5.51
CA LEU A 38 6.02 -5.62 4.77
C LEU A 38 5.50 -5.86 3.34
N LYS A 39 6.00 -6.88 2.64
CA LYS A 39 5.49 -7.28 1.31
C LYS A 39 4.01 -7.68 1.37
N LYS A 40 3.58 -8.38 2.41
CA LYS A 40 2.17 -8.75 2.62
C LYS A 40 1.30 -7.52 2.89
N GLN A 41 1.76 -6.58 3.72
CA GLN A 41 1.07 -5.31 3.96
C GLN A 41 0.98 -4.46 2.69
N LYS A 42 2.05 -4.40 1.90
CA LYS A 42 2.05 -3.72 0.59
C LYS A 42 0.98 -4.30 -0.33
N LEU A 43 0.86 -5.63 -0.37
CA LEU A 43 -0.13 -6.32 -1.19
C LEU A 43 -1.57 -6.02 -0.73
N LEU A 44 -1.81 -6.03 0.58
CA LEU A 44 -3.10 -5.64 1.16
C LEU A 44 -3.48 -4.19 0.84
N ILE A 45 -2.54 -3.24 0.98
CA ILE A 45 -2.80 -1.84 0.64
C ILE A 45 -3.09 -1.67 -0.86
N LYS A 46 -2.38 -2.42 -1.72
CA LYS A 46 -2.65 -2.40 -3.16
C LYS A 46 -4.06 -2.88 -3.48
N ASP A 47 -4.50 -3.97 -2.85
CA ASP A 47 -5.86 -4.49 -3.01
C ASP A 47 -6.91 -3.52 -2.45
N GLU A 48 -6.64 -2.88 -1.31
CA GLU A 48 -7.52 -1.86 -0.72
C GLU A 48 -7.64 -0.63 -1.63
N ILE A 49 -6.55 -0.16 -2.23
CA ILE A 49 -6.55 0.91 -3.23
C ILE A 49 -7.39 0.49 -4.45
N ALA A 50 -7.22 -0.73 -4.95
CA ALA A 50 -7.98 -1.21 -6.11
C ALA A 50 -9.48 -1.29 -5.81
N SER A 51 -9.84 -1.78 -4.63
CA SER A 51 -11.23 -1.84 -4.16
C SER A 51 -11.84 -0.44 -4.00
N LEU A 52 -11.11 0.50 -3.39
CA LEU A 52 -11.56 1.88 -3.23
C LEU A 52 -11.67 2.61 -4.58
N ALA A 53 -10.73 2.37 -5.50
CA ALA A 53 -10.79 2.93 -6.85
C ALA A 53 -11.99 2.41 -7.63
N ALA A 54 -12.30 1.12 -7.50
CA ALA A 54 -13.50 0.52 -8.08
C ALA A 54 -14.79 1.12 -7.48
N GLN A 55 -14.83 1.33 -6.16
CA GLN A 55 -15.95 1.98 -5.48
C GLN A 55 -16.11 3.44 -5.92
N ALA A 56 -15.01 4.19 -6.03
CA ALA A 56 -15.02 5.57 -6.53
C ALA A 56 -15.57 5.67 -7.96
N ALA A 57 -15.16 4.74 -8.84
CA ALA A 57 -15.68 4.66 -10.21
C ALA A 57 -17.19 4.33 -10.24
N SER A 58 -17.65 3.41 -9.39
CA SER A 58 -19.09 3.09 -9.30
C SER A 58 -19.94 4.27 -8.79
N ALA A 59 -19.41 5.07 -7.86
CA ALA A 59 -20.11 6.22 -7.28
C ALA A 59 -20.24 7.41 -8.25
N ALA A 60 -19.37 7.53 -9.24
CA ALA A 60 -19.43 8.57 -10.27
C ALA A 60 -20.38 8.25 -11.44
N THR A 61 -20.88 7.01 -11.52
CA THR A 61 -21.73 6.54 -12.63
C THR A 61 -23.23 6.49 -12.27
N ALA A 62 -23.59 6.89 -11.04
CA ALA A 62 -24.97 7.01 -10.54
C ALA A 62 -25.32 8.47 -10.26
#